data_AF-A0A920UAH8-F1
#
_entry.id   AF-A0A920UAH8-F1
#
_cell.length_a   1.000
_cell.length_b   1.000
_cell.length_c   1.000
_cell.angle_alpha   90.00
_cell.angle_beta   90.00
_cell.angle_gamma   90.00
#
_symmetry.space_group_name_H-M   'P 1'
#
loop_
_entity.id
_entity.type
_entity.pdbx_description
1 polymer ?
#
loop_
_entity_poly.entity_id
_entity_poly.type
_entity_poly.pdbx_seq_one_letter_code
_entity_poly.pdbx_strand_id
1 'polypeptide(L)' 'MAIGTSGNQFKNAPLVGQILRDIIDACDMGRDHDTDPVSTRCDRIGRDLDLGAFSRLRSITETTGTVLG' A
#
# COMPACT_ATOMS: atom_id res chain seq x y z
N MET A 1 2.24 -3.62 8.01
CA MET A 1 1.98 -5.08 8.05
C MET A 1 1.56 -5.55 6.66
N ALA A 2 1.97 -6.73 6.20
CA ALA A 2 1.51 -7.32 4.93
C ALA A 2 1.00 -8.76 5.14
N ILE A 3 -0.30 -8.88 5.40
CA ILE A 3 -1.00 -10.14 5.69
C ILE A 3 -2.39 -10.13 5.04
N GLY A 4 -3.16 -11.22 5.18
CA GLY A 4 -4.57 -11.24 4.75
C GLY A 4 -4.77 -11.34 3.24
N THR A 5 -3.82 -11.93 2.51
CA THR A 5 -3.87 -12.02 1.03
C THR A 5 -4.96 -12.93 0.47
N SER A 6 -5.56 -13.78 1.32
CA SER A 6 -6.64 -14.75 1.01
C SER A 6 -6.42 -15.62 -0.25
N GLY A 7 -5.16 -15.75 -0.69
CA GLY A 7 -4.77 -16.47 -1.91
C GLY A 7 -4.78 -15.63 -3.21
N ASN A 8 -5.25 -14.38 -3.18
CA ASN A 8 -5.41 -13.57 -4.39
C ASN A 8 -4.20 -12.66 -4.71
N GLN A 9 -3.23 -12.52 -3.79
CA GLN A 9 -2.11 -11.57 -3.96
C GLN A 9 -0.78 -12.23 -4.35
N PHE A 10 -0.75 -13.52 -4.69
CA PHE A 10 0.50 -14.22 -5.01
C PHE A 10 1.30 -13.52 -6.13
N LYS A 11 0.61 -13.10 -7.21
CA LYS A 11 1.25 -12.40 -8.33
C LYS A 11 1.76 -11.00 -7.96
N ASN A 12 1.20 -10.41 -6.91
CA ASN A 12 1.52 -9.08 -6.44
C ASN A 12 2.59 -9.08 -5.34
N ALA A 13 3.03 -10.26 -4.87
CA ALA A 13 4.01 -10.38 -3.80
C ALA A 13 5.31 -9.58 -4.02
N PRO A 14 5.89 -9.51 -5.24
CA PRO A 14 7.07 -8.68 -5.48
C PRO A 14 6.81 -7.18 -5.24
N LEU A 15 5.66 -6.67 -5.69
CA LEU A 15 5.28 -5.27 -5.48
C LEU A 15 5.04 -4.99 -3.99
N VAL A 16 4.39 -5.92 -3.27
CA VAL A 16 4.21 -5.81 -1.82
C VAL A 16 5.55 -5.73 -1.07
N GLY A 17 6.55 -6.51 -1.50
CA GLY A 17 7.90 -6.42 -0.94
C GLY A 17 8.55 -5.06 -1.15
N GLN A 18 8.40 -4.48 -2.35
CA GLN A 18 8.84 -3.12 -2.63
C GLN A 18 8.11 -2.09 -1.77
N ILE A 19 6.78 -2.16 -1.67
CA ILE A 19 5.97 -1.25 -0.84
C ILE A 19 6.46 -1.26 0.61
N LEU A 20 6.69 -2.45 1.18
CA LEU A 20 7.16 -2.55 2.57
C LEU A 20 8.54 -1.94 2.77
N ARG A 21 9.48 -2.18 1.84
CA ARG A 21 10.81 -1.54 1.88
C ARG A 21 10.67 -0.02 1.85
N ASP A 22 9.91 0.52 0.90
CA ASP A 22 9.77 1.97 0.74
C ASP A 22 9.12 2.62 1.98
N ILE A 23 8.16 1.95 2.64
CA ILE A 23 7.58 2.40 3.92
C ILE A 23 8.63 2.39 5.04
N ILE A 24 9.37 1.28 5.20
CA ILE A 24 10.37 1.12 6.26
C ILE A 24 11.47 2.18 6.11
N ASP A 25 12.03 2.31 4.92
CA ASP A 25 13.10 3.28 4.63
C ASP A 25 12.64 4.72 4.93
N ALA A 26 11.42 5.09 4.53
CA ALA A 26 10.87 6.41 4.80
C ALA A 26 10.65 6.65 6.30
N CYS A 27 10.14 5.66 7.02
CA CYS A 27 9.96 5.74 8.48
C CYS A 27 11.30 5.87 9.21
N ASP A 28 12.33 5.13 8.80
CA ASP A 28 13.68 5.22 9.36
C ASP A 28 14.32 6.60 9.11
N MET A 29 13.91 7.29 8.03
CA MET A 29 14.29 8.67 7.74
C MET A 29 13.43 9.73 8.47
N GLY A 30 12.54 9.30 9.36
CA GLY A 30 11.72 10.19 10.19
C GLY A 30 10.39 10.63 9.56
N ARG A 31 9.99 10.06 8.43
CA ARG A 31 8.67 10.30 7.84
C ARG A 31 7.61 9.49 8.56
N ASP A 32 6.51 10.13 8.97
CA ASP A 32 5.35 9.42 9.53
C ASP A 32 4.37 9.06 8.41
N HIS A 33 4.33 7.78 8.05
CA HIS A 33 3.45 7.27 7.00
C HIS A 33 1.95 7.45 7.28
N ASP A 34 1.54 7.52 8.55
CA ASP A 34 0.12 7.67 8.89
C ASP A 34 -0.37 9.10 8.62
N THR A 35 0.51 10.11 8.73
CA THR A 35 0.18 11.54 8.52
C THR A 35 0.66 12.09 7.18
N ASP A 36 1.74 11.54 6.63
CA ASP A 36 2.31 11.86 5.32
C ASP A 36 2.57 10.56 4.52
N PRO A 37 1.56 10.04 3.81
CA PRO A 37 1.63 8.72 3.18
C PRO A 37 2.75 8.59 2.14
N VAL A 38 3.47 7.47 2.22
CA VAL A 38 4.52 7.11 1.25
C VAL A 38 3.88 6.79 -0.10
N SER A 39 4.55 7.14 -1.19
CA SER A 39 4.19 6.69 -2.54
C SER A 39 5.27 5.75 -3.07
N THR A 40 4.87 4.68 -3.75
CA THR A 40 5.77 3.71 -4.36
C THR A 40 5.77 3.85 -5.87
N ARG A 41 6.95 3.95 -6.49
CA ARG A 41 7.11 3.99 -7.94
C ARG A 41 6.88 2.61 -8.56
N CYS A 42 5.88 2.48 -9.43
CA CYS A 42 5.67 1.28 -10.24
C CYS A 42 6.51 1.36 -11.53
N ASP A 43 7.78 0.96 -11.46
CA ASP A 43 8.78 1.14 -12.53
C ASP A 43 8.33 0.61 -13.90
N ARG A 44 7.62 -0.52 -13.92
CA ARG A 44 7.20 -1.17 -15.17
C ARG A 44 6.14 -0.39 -15.95
N ILE A 45 5.37 0.48 -15.27
CA ILE A 45 4.27 1.25 -15.86
C ILE A 45 4.46 2.77 -15.69
N GLY A 46 5.52 3.20 -15.02
CA GLY A 46 5.87 4.61 -14.83
C GLY A 46 4.84 5.41 -14.04
N ARG A 47 4.11 4.77 -13.11
CA ARG A 47 3.08 5.41 -12.26
C ARG A 47 3.45 5.29 -10.80
N ASP A 48 3.00 6.24 -9.99
CA ASP A 48 3.16 6.18 -8.55
C ASP A 48 1.89 5.60 -7.93
N LEU A 49 2.07 4.69 -6.97
CA LEU A 49 1.03 4.12 -6.16
C LEU A 49 0.98 4.87 -4.84
N ASP A 50 -0.11 5.60 -4.60
CA ASP A 50 -0.38 6.24 -3.32
C ASP A 50 -0.76 5.17 -2.28
N LEU A 51 0.08 5.02 -1.27
CA LEU A 51 -0.14 4.02 -0.22
C LEU A 51 -1.10 4.50 0.86
N GLY A 52 -1.48 5.78 0.88
CA GLY A 52 -2.54 6.31 1.72
C GLY A 52 -3.88 5.60 1.51
N ALA A 53 -4.10 5.06 0.30
CA ALA A 53 -5.25 4.22 -0.02
C ALA A 53 -5.34 2.94 0.84
N PHE A 54 -4.22 2.47 1.40
CA PHE A 54 -4.15 1.29 2.27
C PHE A 54 -4.02 1.66 3.75
N SER A 55 -4.06 2.96 4.08
CA SER A 55 -3.98 3.43 5.47
C SER A 55 -5.10 2.85 6.33
N ARG A 56 -4.77 2.63 7.60
CA ARG A 56 -5.76 2.32 8.66
C ARG A 56 -6.65 3.52 8.99
N LEU A 57 -6.19 4.74 8.67
CA LEU A 57 -6.87 6.00 8.90
C LEU A 57 -7.60 6.52 7.65
N ARG A 58 -7.63 5.73 6.56
CA ARG A 58 -8.28 6.13 5.31
C ARG A 58 -9.77 6.41 5.51
N SER A 59 -10.32 7.34 4.74
CA SER A 59 -11.77 7.57 4.68
C SER A 59 -12.48 6.34 4.13
N ILE A 60 -13.65 6.03 4.70
CA ILE A 60 -14.50 4.94 4.18
C ILE A 60 -14.94 5.30 2.76
N THR A 61 -14.77 4.36 1.84
CA THR A 61 -15.29 4.45 0.48
C THR A 61 -16.65 3.76 0.42
N GLU A 62 -17.63 4.32 -0.30
CA GLU A 62 -18.88 3.63 -0.56
C GLU A 62 -18.64 2.43 -1.50
N THR A 63 -19.10 1.25 -1.08
CA THR A 63 -18.89 -0.03 -1.78
C THR A 63 -20.16 -0.86 -1.69
N THR A 64 -20.32 -1.91 -2.51
CA THR A 64 -21.45 -2.84 -2.42
C THR A 64 -21.44 -3.72 -1.16
N GLY A 65 -20.39 -3.65 -0.34
CA GLY A 65 -20.23 -4.44 0.88
C GLY A 65 -19.75 -5.86 0.61
N THR A 66 -19.24 -6.12 -0.59
CA THR A 66 -18.67 -7.42 -0.97
C THR A 66 -17.14 -7.35 -0.96
N VAL A 67 -16.48 -8.51 -1.08
CA VAL A 67 -15.02 -8.57 -1.19
C VAL A 67 -14.49 -7.83 -2.44
N LEU A 68 -15.33 -7.63 -3.45
CA LEU A 68 -14.96 -6.93 -4.69
C LEU A 68 -15.23 -5.42 -4.65
N GLY A 69 -15.78 -4.90 -3.54
CA GLY A 69 -16.31 -3.55 -3.44
C GLY A 69 -17.80 -3.63 -3.43
#